data_AF-A0A7Y4W176-F1
#
_entry.id   AF-A0A7Y4W176-F1
#
_cell.length_a   1.000
_cell.length_b   1.000
_cell.length_c   1.000
_cell.angle_alpha   90.00
_cell.angle_beta   90.00
_cell.angle_gamma   90.00
#
_symmetry.space_group_name_H-M   'P 1'
#
loop_
_entity.id
_entity.type
_entity.pdbx_description
1 polymer ?
#
loop_
_entity_poly.entity_id
_entity_poly.type
_entity_poly.pdbx_seq_one_letter_code
_entity_poly.pdbx_strand_id
1 'polypeptide(L)'
;MKIYKFHRWLAAMLLLLLGSVSLPIFSTEKPKTQSIVNYVLVSKTKINRSQYDLNYQAQLKNRGSTAVAGATAVLTKVPKDLKATMVDGQLQFGAVGPEKRL
;
A
#
# COMPACT_ATOMS: atom_id res chain seq x y z
N MET A 1 6.48 -13.78 70.41
CA MET A 1 7.32 -12.86 69.60
C MET A 1 8.08 -13.70 68.59
N LYS A 2 8.20 -13.24 67.32
CA LYS A 2 8.84 -13.91 66.15
C LYS A 2 7.93 -14.97 65.48
N ILE A 3 7.65 -15.03 64.17
CA ILE A 3 8.09 -14.35 62.94
C ILE A 3 6.88 -14.35 61.98
N TYR A 4 6.26 -13.20 61.64
CA TYR A 4 5.31 -13.11 60.52
C TYR A 4 5.37 -11.72 59.85
N LYS A 5 6.56 -11.26 59.48
CA LYS A 5 6.69 -9.98 58.75
C LYS A 5 7.68 -10.02 57.57
N PHE A 6 8.18 -11.19 57.20
CA PHE A 6 9.16 -11.32 56.11
C PHE A 6 8.57 -11.74 54.75
N HIS A 7 7.31 -12.16 54.69
CA HIS A 7 6.71 -12.61 53.42
C HIS A 7 5.94 -11.55 52.63
N ARG A 8 5.70 -10.36 53.19
CA ARG A 8 4.97 -9.30 52.48
C ARG A 8 5.78 -8.60 51.38
N TRP A 9 7.10 -8.71 51.42
CA TRP A 9 7.98 -8.01 50.48
C TRP A 9 8.37 -8.85 49.25
N LEU A 10 8.25 -10.18 49.31
CA LEU A 10 8.59 -11.04 48.16
C LEU A 10 7.48 -11.07 47.09
N ALA A 11 6.21 -10.93 47.50
CA ALA A 11 5.07 -10.97 46.56
C ALA A 11 4.97 -9.70 45.69
N ALA A 12 5.52 -8.58 46.14
CA ALA A 12 5.47 -7.32 45.40
C ALA A 12 6.49 -7.24 44.24
N MET A 13 7.59 -8.00 44.29
CA MET A 13 8.58 -8.01 43.21
C MET A 13 8.19 -8.92 42.04
N LEU A 14 7.39 -9.97 42.26
CA LEU A 14 7.00 -10.90 41.20
C LEU A 14 5.93 -10.30 40.25
N LEU A 15 5.20 -9.28 40.69
CA LEU A 15 4.17 -8.59 39.91
C LEU A 15 4.71 -7.46 39.01
N LEU A 16 5.96 -7.04 39.20
CA LEU A 16 6.61 -6.00 38.38
C LEU A 16 7.32 -6.54 37.13
N LEU A 17 7.45 -7.87 36.98
CA LEU A 17 8.13 -8.52 35.86
C LEU A 17 7.20 -8.99 34.73
N LEU A 18 5.88 -8.84 34.86
CA LEU A 18 4.90 -9.17 33.80
C LEU A 18 4.50 -7.96 32.93
N GLY A 19 5.04 -6.78 33.21
CA GLY A 19 4.60 -5.52 32.61
C GLY A 19 5.43 -5.04 31.43
N SER A 20 5.65 -5.84 30.38
CA SER A 20 6.14 -5.30 29.10
C SER A 20 5.78 -6.20 27.90
N VAL A 21 4.55 -6.70 27.81
CA VAL A 21 4.04 -7.15 26.51
C VAL A 21 3.87 -5.89 25.65
N SER A 22 4.94 -5.58 24.92
CA SER A 22 4.95 -4.53 23.90
C SER A 22 4.02 -5.00 22.79
N LEU A 23 2.76 -4.58 22.86
CA LEU A 23 1.80 -4.79 21.77
C LEU A 23 2.44 -4.23 20.48
N PRO A 24 2.50 -5.01 19.38
CA PRO A 24 3.03 -4.51 18.13
C PRO A 24 2.17 -3.30 17.71
N ILE A 25 2.87 -2.19 17.54
CA ILE A 25 2.37 -0.91 17.07
C ILE A 25 1.48 -1.17 15.86
N PHE A 26 0.21 -0.76 15.95
CA PHE A 26 -0.70 -0.73 14.81
C PHE A 26 -0.04 0.08 13.70
N SER A 27 0.50 -0.62 12.70
CA SER A 27 0.99 -0.01 11.48
C SER A 27 -0.23 0.48 10.71
N THR A 28 -0.65 1.72 11.02
CA THR A 28 -1.66 2.43 10.26
C THR A 28 -1.06 2.70 8.89
N GLU A 29 -1.41 1.87 7.91
CA GLU A 29 -1.15 2.16 6.50
C GLU A 29 -1.67 3.58 6.24
N LYS A 30 -0.75 4.53 6.04
CA LYS A 30 -1.14 5.88 5.66
C LYS A 30 -1.99 5.78 4.40
N PRO A 31 -3.11 6.52 4.30
CA PRO A 31 -3.91 6.51 3.09
C PRO A 31 -3.04 6.85 1.90
N LYS A 32 -3.02 5.98 0.88
CA LYS A 32 -2.26 6.19 -0.35
C LYS A 32 -2.75 7.48 -0.99
N THR A 33 -1.91 8.51 -0.95
CA THR A 33 -2.22 9.82 -1.52
C THR A 33 -2.19 9.81 -3.04
N GLN A 34 -1.53 8.82 -3.65
CA GLN A 34 -1.55 8.65 -5.09
C GLN A 34 -2.44 7.46 -5.50
N SER A 35 -3.23 7.64 -6.55
CA SER A 35 -4.11 6.61 -7.10
C SER A 35 -4.23 6.74 -8.61
N ILE A 36 -4.25 5.62 -9.31
CA ILE A 36 -4.63 5.60 -10.73
C ILE A 36 -6.14 5.82 -10.84
N VAL A 37 -6.55 6.81 -11.63
CA VAL A 37 -7.98 7.18 -11.79
C VAL A 37 -8.63 6.37 -12.89
N ASN A 38 -7.92 6.20 -14.01
CA ASN A 38 -8.46 5.56 -15.19
C ASN A 38 -7.34 4.90 -16.01
N TYR A 39 -7.74 3.89 -16.77
CA TYR A 39 -6.96 3.27 -17.84
C TYR A 39 -7.70 3.46 -19.17
N VAL A 40 -7.05 4.08 -20.14
CA VAL A 40 -7.60 4.34 -21.45
C VAL A 40 -6.87 3.46 -22.46
N LEU A 41 -7.60 2.69 -23.26
CA LEU A 41 -7.04 1.92 -24.36
C LEU A 41 -6.57 2.90 -25.44
N VAL A 42 -5.26 2.90 -25.71
CA VAL A 42 -4.62 3.78 -26.71
C VAL A 42 -4.52 3.09 -28.06
N SER A 43 -4.15 1.81 -28.07
CA SER A 43 -4.07 1.03 -29.31
C SER A 43 -4.47 -0.41 -29.11
N LYS A 44 -5.05 -0.98 -30.17
CA LYS A 44 -5.37 -2.41 -30.29
C LYS A 44 -4.85 -2.91 -31.63
N THR A 45 -3.79 -3.72 -31.58
CA THR A 45 -3.13 -4.26 -32.77
C THR A 45 -3.40 -5.74 -32.87
N LYS A 46 -3.90 -6.21 -34.02
CA LYS A 46 -4.13 -7.64 -34.24
C LYS A 46 -2.81 -8.32 -34.62
N ILE A 47 -2.41 -9.34 -33.84
CA ILE A 47 -1.18 -10.11 -34.09
C ILE A 47 -1.50 -11.30 -35.00
N ASN A 48 -2.60 -12.00 -34.73
CA ASN A 48 -3.08 -13.11 -35.55
C ASN A 48 -4.60 -13.28 -35.43
N ARG A 49 -5.16 -14.41 -35.90
CA ARG A 49 -6.61 -14.66 -35.89
C ARG A 49 -7.26 -14.51 -34.50
N SER A 50 -6.53 -14.82 -33.43
CA SER A 50 -7.08 -14.91 -32.07
C SER A 50 -6.38 -14.01 -31.04
N GLN A 51 -5.29 -13.33 -31.40
CA GLN A 51 -4.49 -12.53 -30.47
C GLN A 51 -4.41 -11.06 -30.87
N TYR A 52 -4.44 -10.20 -29.86
CA TYR A 52 -4.32 -8.75 -29.99
C TYR A 52 -3.35 -8.22 -28.93
N ASP A 53 -2.50 -7.27 -29.32
CA ASP A 53 -1.78 -6.41 -28.40
C ASP A 53 -2.65 -5.22 -28.03
N LEU A 54 -2.74 -4.95 -26.73
CA LEU A 54 -3.53 -3.87 -26.15
C LEU A 54 -2.60 -2.94 -25.38
N ASN A 55 -2.51 -1.67 -25.78
CA ASN A 55 -1.73 -0.67 -25.07
C ASN A 55 -2.66 0.27 -24.34
N TYR A 56 -2.37 0.49 -23.06
CA TYR A 56 -3.15 1.36 -22.19
C TYR A 56 -2.30 2.53 -21.69
N GLN A 57 -2.95 3.66 -21.51
CA GLN A 57 -2.41 4.80 -20.77
C GLN A 57 -3.19 4.92 -19.45
N ALA A 58 -2.50 5.33 -18.39
CA ALA A 58 -3.12 5.62 -17.11
C ALA A 58 -2.98 7.08 -16.72
N GLN A 59 -3.91 7.56 -15.90
CA GLN A 59 -3.81 8.88 -15.27
C GLN A 59 -3.55 8.71 -13.77
N LEU A 60 -2.42 9.23 -13.30
CA LEU A 60 -2.08 9.26 -11.88
C LEU A 60 -2.65 10.53 -11.25
N LYS A 61 -3.41 10.34 -10.18
CA LYS A 61 -3.95 11.42 -9.35
C LYS A 61 -3.22 11.47 -8.03
N ASN A 62 -2.82 12.67 -7.63
CA ASN A 62 -2.12 12.93 -6.38
C ASN A 62 -2.99 13.80 -5.47
N ARG A 63 -3.57 13.18 -4.43
CA ARG A 63 -4.36 13.82 -3.37
C ARG A 63 -3.49 14.35 -2.23
N GLY A 64 -2.18 14.20 -2.31
CA GLY A 64 -1.24 14.76 -1.34
C GLY A 64 -1.12 16.28 -1.48
N SER A 65 -0.49 16.92 -0.50
CA SER A 65 -0.22 18.37 -0.51
C SER A 65 1.03 18.75 -1.33
N THR A 66 1.89 17.79 -1.64
CA THR A 66 3.15 18.00 -2.36
C THR A 66 3.11 17.34 -3.73
N ALA A 67 3.83 17.90 -4.70
CA ALA A 67 4.02 17.26 -6.01
C ALA A 67 4.83 15.97 -5.86
N VAL A 68 4.52 14.99 -6.70
CA VAL A 68 5.23 13.71 -6.77
C VAL A 68 5.99 13.66 -8.09
N ALA A 69 7.30 13.44 -8.05
CA ALA A 69 8.13 13.29 -9.23
C ALA A 69 8.56 11.83 -9.40
N GLY A 70 8.61 11.34 -10.65
CA GLY A 70 9.12 10.01 -10.98
C GLY A 70 8.29 8.85 -10.40
N ALA A 71 6.98 9.04 -10.25
CA ALA A 71 6.12 7.97 -9.74
C ALA A 71 6.09 6.80 -10.72
N THR A 72 6.10 5.57 -10.19
CA THR A 72 5.91 4.36 -10.99
C THR A 72 4.71 3.59 -10.47
N ALA A 73 3.78 3.22 -11.36
CA ALA A 73 2.71 2.29 -11.05
C ALA A 73 3.06 0.91 -11.60
N VAL A 74 2.79 -0.12 -10.80
CA VAL A 74 2.96 -1.52 -11.20
C VAL A 74 1.59 -2.19 -11.17
N LEU A 75 1.15 -2.66 -12.33
CA LEU A 75 -0.02 -3.50 -12.46
C LEU A 75 0.35 -4.90 -11.96
N THR A 76 -0.24 -5.30 -10.83
CA THR A 76 0.08 -6.60 -10.20
C THR A 76 -0.86 -7.71 -10.66
N LYS A 77 -2.00 -7.37 -11.26
CA LYS A 77 -3.01 -8.34 -11.68
C LYS A 77 -3.90 -7.78 -12.78
N VAL A 78 -4.15 -8.60 -13.80
CA VAL A 78 -5.16 -8.32 -14.83
C VAL A 78 -6.52 -8.84 -14.36
N PRO A 79 -7.61 -8.08 -14.56
CA PRO A 79 -8.97 -8.57 -14.32
C PRO A 79 -9.24 -9.87 -15.09
N LYS A 80 -9.87 -10.86 -14.43
CA LYS A 80 -10.07 -12.20 -15.00
C LYS A 80 -11.01 -12.20 -16.21
N ASP A 81 -11.92 -11.24 -16.26
CA ASP A 81 -12.89 -10.99 -17.31
C ASP A 81 -12.24 -10.54 -18.64
N LEU A 82 -11.07 -9.89 -18.57
CA LEU A 82 -10.37 -9.38 -19.76
C LEU A 82 -9.71 -10.48 -20.61
N LYS A 83 -9.58 -11.72 -20.09
CA LYS A 83 -8.91 -12.86 -20.74
C LYS A 83 -7.61 -12.45 -21.45
N ALA A 84 -6.81 -11.60 -20.81
CA ALA A 84 -5.58 -11.06 -21.35
C ALA A 84 -4.39 -11.44 -20.48
N THR A 85 -3.22 -11.57 -21.11
CA THR A 85 -1.93 -11.74 -20.42
C THR A 85 -1.23 -10.39 -20.38
N MET A 86 -0.74 -9.99 -19.20
CA MET A 86 0.06 -8.78 -19.06
C MET A 86 1.46 -9.04 -19.64
N VAL A 87 1.87 -8.20 -20.60
CA VAL A 87 3.22 -8.26 -21.20
C VAL A 87 4.16 -7.27 -20.49
N ASP A 88 3.70 -6.04 -20.29
CA ASP A 88 4.33 -5.03 -19.45
C ASP A 88 3.27 -4.43 -18.51
N GLY A 89 3.64 -4.30 -17.24
CA GLY A 89 2.77 -3.80 -16.18
C GLY A 89 3.29 -2.53 -15.52
N GLN A 90 4.40 -1.95 -15.99
CA GLN A 90 4.98 -0.77 -15.36
C GLN A 90 4.66 0.51 -16.13
N LEU A 91 4.16 1.52 -15.43
CA LEU A 91 3.91 2.85 -15.97
C LEU A 91 4.70 3.88 -15.18
N GLN A 92 5.53 4.64 -15.87
CA GLN A 92 6.25 5.76 -15.30
C GLN A 92 5.49 7.07 -15.54
N PHE A 93 5.44 7.91 -14.52
CA PHE A 93 4.80 9.22 -14.57
C PHE A 93 5.85 10.30 -14.36
N GLY A 94 5.67 11.41 -15.11
CA GLY A 94 6.38 12.65 -14.85
C GLY A 94 5.95 13.29 -13.52
N ALA A 95 6.26 14.57 -13.34
CA ALA A 95 5.81 15.31 -12.17
C ALA A 95 4.27 15.42 -12.14
N VAL A 96 3.65 14.96 -11.06
CA VAL A 96 2.20 15.04 -10.81
C VAL A 96 1.95 15.96 -9.63
N GLY A 97 1.36 17.12 -9.93
CA GLY A 97 1.01 18.13 -8.93
C GLY A 97 -0.12 17.67 -7.99
N PRO A 98 -0.26 18.32 -6.83
CA PRO A 98 -1.37 18.07 -5.93
C PRO A 98 -2.70 18.44 -6.58
N GLU A 99 -3.74 17.63 -6.33
CA GLU A 99 -5.10 17.92 -6.75
C GLU A 99 -5.57 19.23 -6.09
N LYS A 100 -5.97 20.21 -6.90
CA LYS A 100 -6.63 21.41 -6.40
C LYS A 100 -8.06 21.04 -5.98
N ARG A 101 -8.35 21.10 -4.68
CA ARG A 101 -9.75 21.14 -4.21
C ARG A 101 -10.26 22.55 -4.47
N LEU A 102 -11.20 22.67 -5.40
CA LEU A 102 -11.97 23.88 -5.67
C LEU A 102 -13.05 24.07 -4.61
#